data_AF-A0AA91Z0U2-F1
#
_entry.id   AF-A0AA91Z0U2-F1
#
_cell.length_a   1.000
_cell.length_b   1.000
_cell.length_c   1.000
_cell.angle_alpha   90.00
_cell.angle_beta   90.00
_cell.angle_gamma   90.00
#
_symmetry.space_group_name_H-M   'P 1'
#
loop_
_entity.id
_entity.type
_entity.pdbx_description
1 polymer ?
#
loop_
_entity_poly.entity_id
_entity_poly.type
_entity_poly.pdbx_seq_one_letter_code
_entity_poly.pdbx_strand_id
1 'polypeptide(L)'
;MGRNIYRSRPFCSRYKFPLILTKKAASPQKLAWIAPFLTLILLGLGYAFIGIGWSDNVAASLDYFEKGAEEKVIILEEYKVDYPSGMYGGAIDYVYTGVDGEKLITNTDFNIQVFQNEKYEIRYLPRSKYIMGISHIKEANF
;
A
#
# COMPACT_ATOMS: atom_id res chain seq x y z
N MET A 1 51.52 -54.55 50.99
CA MET A 1 50.78 -55.24 49.92
C MET A 1 49.30 -54.90 50.04
N GLY A 2 48.66 -54.47 48.94
CA GLY A 2 47.20 -54.44 48.76
C GLY A 2 46.43 -53.24 49.32
N ARG A 3 46.33 -52.13 48.56
CA ARG A 3 45.22 -51.17 48.71
C ARG A 3 44.16 -51.48 47.66
N ASN A 4 43.01 -51.99 48.08
CA ASN A 4 41.78 -52.00 47.29
C ASN A 4 41.13 -50.61 47.42
N ILE A 5 41.08 -49.86 46.32
CA ILE A 5 40.31 -48.62 46.24
C ILE A 5 39.29 -48.80 45.12
N TYR A 6 38.04 -49.05 45.53
CA TYR A 6 36.87 -48.86 44.69
C TYR A 6 36.78 -47.38 44.32
N ARG A 7 37.02 -47.04 43.05
CA ARG A 7 36.84 -45.69 42.52
C ARG A 7 35.42 -45.55 41.97
N SER A 8 34.55 -44.97 42.80
CA SER A 8 33.27 -44.40 42.39
C SER A 8 33.47 -43.38 41.27
N ARG A 9 32.77 -43.58 40.14
CA ARG A 9 32.75 -42.65 39.00
C ARG A 9 32.06 -41.34 39.41
N PRO A 10 32.55 -40.15 38.97
CA PRO A 10 31.67 -39.02 38.81
C PRO A 10 31.12 -39.00 37.39
N PHE A 11 29.80 -38.97 37.37
CA PHE A 11 28.88 -38.57 36.31
C PHE A 11 29.44 -37.38 35.50
N CYS A 12 29.83 -37.60 34.24
CA CYS A 12 30.23 -36.52 33.35
C CYS A 12 28.99 -35.97 32.64
N SER A 13 28.31 -35.04 33.30
CA SER A 13 27.40 -34.10 32.66
C SER A 13 28.21 -32.88 32.21
N ARG A 14 28.21 -32.58 30.92
CA ARG A 14 28.14 -31.21 30.37
C ARG A 14 28.22 -31.22 28.85
N TYR A 15 27.09 -30.85 28.25
CA TYR A 15 27.02 -30.30 26.89
C TYR A 15 28.06 -29.18 26.70
N LYS A 16 28.60 -29.09 25.49
CA LYS A 16 28.63 -27.89 24.63
C LYS A 16 29.49 -28.20 23.41
N PHE A 17 28.86 -28.55 22.29
CA PHE A 17 29.47 -28.39 20.98
C PHE A 17 29.67 -26.88 20.76
N PRO A 18 30.89 -26.34 20.64
CA PRO A 18 31.05 -25.01 20.10
C PRO A 18 30.84 -25.15 18.59
N LEU A 19 29.69 -24.67 18.11
CA LEU A 19 29.43 -24.50 16.69
C LEU A 19 30.29 -23.32 16.23
N ILE A 20 31.58 -23.58 15.99
CA ILE A 20 32.55 -22.59 15.52
C ILE A 20 32.26 -22.36 14.02
N LEU A 21 31.31 -21.46 13.75
CA LEU A 21 31.14 -20.84 12.44
C LEU A 21 32.25 -19.80 12.23
N THR A 22 33.49 -20.25 12.07
CA THR A 22 34.57 -19.39 11.57
C THR A 22 34.45 -19.28 10.06
N LYS A 23 33.43 -18.55 9.58
CA LYS A 23 33.57 -17.84 8.30
C LYS A 23 34.49 -16.66 8.57
N LYS A 24 35.61 -16.61 7.86
CA LYS A 24 36.58 -15.50 7.82
C LYS A 24 35.83 -14.18 7.98
N ALA A 25 35.97 -13.53 9.14
CA ALA A 25 35.30 -12.27 9.42
C ALA A 25 35.66 -11.30 8.28
N ALA A 26 34.65 -10.86 7.53
CA ALA A 26 34.84 -9.89 6.48
C ALA A 26 35.62 -8.71 7.07
N SER A 27 36.73 -8.32 6.44
CA SER A 27 37.64 -7.30 6.94
C SER A 27 36.82 -6.04 7.33
N PRO A 28 36.82 -5.61 8.61
CA PRO A 28 35.89 -4.59 9.11
C PRO A 28 36.02 -3.25 8.36
N GLN A 29 37.21 -2.95 7.84
CA GLN A 29 37.47 -1.77 7.00
C GLN A 29 36.64 -1.73 5.70
N LYS A 30 36.34 -2.89 5.09
CA LYS A 30 35.50 -2.95 3.88
C LYS A 30 34.02 -2.80 4.22
N LEU A 31 33.58 -3.34 5.36
CA LEU A 31 32.21 -3.17 5.84
C LEU A 31 31.89 -1.72 6.23
N ALA A 32 32.86 -0.99 6.77
CA ALA A 32 32.69 0.39 7.24
C ALA A 32 32.24 1.37 6.14
N TRP A 33 32.58 1.10 4.88
CA TRP A 33 32.15 1.91 3.73
C TRP A 33 30.96 1.31 2.97
N ILE A 34 30.85 -0.02 2.95
CA ILE A 34 29.74 -0.71 2.29
C ILE A 34 28.43 -0.53 3.06
N ALA A 35 28.48 -0.57 4.41
CA ALA A 35 27.31 -0.41 5.26
C ALA A 35 26.60 0.95 5.07
N PRO A 36 27.27 2.12 5.18
CA PRO A 36 26.60 3.41 4.98
C PRO A 36 26.08 3.59 3.55
N PHE A 37 26.76 3.03 2.55
CA PHE A 37 26.30 3.04 1.16
C PHE A 37 25.01 2.22 0.98
N LEU A 38 24.95 1.01 1.55
CA LEU A 38 23.73 0.19 1.59
C LEU A 38 22.60 0.88 2.37
N THR A 39 22.92 1.55 3.48
CA THR A 39 21.94 2.31 4.25
C THR A 39 21.36 3.45 3.43
N LEU A 40 22.19 4.20 2.70
CA LEU A 40 21.72 5.26 1.79
C LEU A 40 20.82 4.71 0.68
N ILE A 41 21.18 3.58 0.08
CA ILE A 41 20.34 2.92 -0.94
C ILE A 41 19.01 2.48 -0.32
N LEU A 42 19.02 1.86 0.85
CA LEU A 42 17.80 1.39 1.52
C LEU A 42 16.90 2.54 1.96
N LEU A 43 17.46 3.65 2.44
CA LEU A 43 16.70 4.86 2.77
C LEU A 43 16.14 5.52 1.52
N GLY A 44 16.93 5.60 0.44
CA GLY A 44 16.49 6.13 -0.85
C GLY A 44 15.36 5.29 -1.45
N LEU A 45 15.49 3.97 -1.41
CA LEU A 45 14.44 3.04 -1.85
C LEU A 45 13.23 3.14 -0.92
N GLY A 46 13.42 3.18 0.40
CA GLY A 46 12.32 3.37 1.35
C GLY A 46 11.55 4.66 1.08
N TYR A 47 12.24 5.77 0.83
CA TYR A 47 11.62 7.02 0.43
C TYR A 47 10.94 6.93 -0.94
N ALA A 48 11.53 6.24 -1.92
CA ALA A 48 10.91 6.08 -3.24
C ALA A 48 9.63 5.21 -3.18
N PHE A 49 9.66 4.13 -2.39
CA PHE A 49 8.53 3.19 -2.27
C PHE A 49 7.44 3.69 -1.31
N ILE A 50 7.79 4.44 -0.26
CA ILE A 50 6.83 4.99 0.71
C ILE A 50 6.42 6.41 0.33
N GLY A 51 7.29 7.21 -0.29
CA GLY A 51 7.08 8.65 -0.47
C GLY A 51 6.30 9.03 -1.72
N ILE A 52 6.31 8.22 -2.79
CA ILE A 52 5.61 8.59 -4.02
C ILE A 52 4.10 8.35 -3.83
N GLY A 53 3.34 9.43 -3.69
CA GLY A 53 1.88 9.43 -3.57
C GLY A 53 1.33 9.27 -2.15
N TRP A 54 2.16 8.93 -1.15
CA TRP A 54 1.69 8.80 0.23
C TRP A 54 1.32 10.15 0.85
N SER A 55 2.07 11.21 0.57
CA SER A 55 1.73 12.56 1.04
C SER A 55 0.39 13.03 0.51
N ASP A 56 0.08 12.72 -0.75
CA ASP A 56 -1.17 13.13 -1.38
C ASP A 56 -2.36 12.33 -0.85
N ASN A 57 -2.18 11.03 -0.62
CA ASN A 57 -3.19 10.18 0.01
C ASN A 57 -3.47 10.59 1.46
N VAL A 58 -2.43 10.93 2.22
CA VAL A 58 -2.58 11.45 3.59
C VAL A 58 -3.27 12.80 3.58
N ALA A 59 -2.89 13.71 2.68
CA ALA A 59 -3.55 15.01 2.54
C ALA A 59 -5.03 14.88 2.15
N ALA A 60 -5.35 13.98 1.21
CA ALA A 60 -6.73 13.70 0.83
C ALA A 60 -7.55 13.12 2.01
N SER A 61 -6.93 12.28 2.84
CA SER A 61 -7.58 11.72 4.04
C SER A 61 -7.85 12.79 5.09
N LEU A 62 -6.90 13.71 5.29
CA LEU A 62 -7.07 14.86 6.21
C LEU A 62 -8.14 15.83 5.70
N ASP A 63 -8.11 16.18 4.40
CA ASP A 63 -9.12 17.04 3.78
C ASP A 63 -10.52 16.44 3.93
N TYR A 64 -10.68 15.12 3.75
CA TYR A 64 -11.94 14.42 3.98
C TYR A 64 -12.39 14.49 5.44
N PHE A 65 -11.47 14.30 6.39
CA PHE A 65 -11.80 14.37 7.82
C PHE A 65 -12.26 15.77 8.25
N GLU A 66 -11.64 16.82 7.71
CA GLU A 66 -11.95 18.20 8.07
C GLU A 66 -13.18 18.77 7.35
N LYS A 67 -13.30 18.51 6.04
CA LYS A 67 -14.28 19.17 5.16
C LYS A 67 -15.35 18.24 4.62
N GLY A 68 -15.14 16.92 4.71
CA GLY A 68 -16.01 15.92 4.10
C GLY A 68 -15.82 15.81 2.58
N ALA A 69 -16.76 15.13 1.92
CA ALA A 69 -16.83 15.04 0.47
C ALA A 69 -17.66 16.22 -0.08
N GLU A 70 -17.27 16.75 -1.24
CA GLU A 70 -18.01 17.81 -1.92
C GLU A 70 -19.10 17.23 -2.81
N GLU A 71 -20.21 17.97 -2.95
CA GLU A 71 -21.33 17.64 -3.82
C GLU A 71 -21.26 18.45 -5.12
N LYS A 72 -21.42 17.78 -6.26
CA LYS A 72 -21.48 18.40 -7.60
C LYS A 72 -22.49 17.65 -8.47
N VAL A 73 -23.13 18.36 -9.39
CA VAL A 73 -23.88 17.74 -10.48
C VAL A 73 -23.01 17.70 -11.73
N ILE A 74 -22.91 16.52 -12.34
CA ILE A 74 -22.21 16.31 -13.60
C ILE A 74 -23.17 15.80 -14.67
N ILE A 75 -22.88 16.13 -15.92
CA ILE A 75 -23.46 15.45 -17.09
C ILE A 75 -22.39 14.51 -17.59
N LEU A 76 -22.68 13.22 -17.63
CA LEU A 76 -21.70 12.21 -18.02
C LEU A 76 -21.55 12.17 -19.55
N GLU A 77 -20.37 12.47 -20.08
CA GLU A 77 -20.09 12.36 -21.52
C GLU A 77 -19.61 10.94 -21.86
N GLU A 78 -18.59 10.46 -21.15
CA GLU A 78 -17.94 9.18 -21.41
C GLU A 78 -17.74 8.40 -20.11
N TYR A 79 -17.84 7.08 -20.21
CA TYR A 79 -17.55 6.15 -19.14
C TYR A 79 -16.64 5.04 -19.66
N LYS A 80 -15.50 4.85 -18.99
CA LYS A 80 -14.51 3.83 -19.32
C LYS A 80 -14.29 2.94 -18.11
N VAL A 81 -14.20 1.64 -18.38
CA VAL A 81 -13.84 0.64 -17.39
C VAL A 81 -12.38 0.28 -17.63
N ASP A 82 -11.52 0.59 -16.65
CA ASP A 82 -10.10 0.27 -16.70
C ASP A 82 -9.86 -1.01 -15.89
N TYR A 83 -9.66 -2.13 -16.61
CA TYR A 83 -9.27 -3.42 -16.04
C TYR A 83 -7.78 -3.66 -16.35
N PRO A 84 -6.89 -4.03 -15.40
CA PRO A 84 -7.07 -4.28 -13.96
C PRO A 84 -6.26 -3.32 -13.04
N SER A 85 -6.86 -2.91 -11.93
CA SER A 85 -6.17 -2.19 -10.85
C SER A 85 -5.69 -3.17 -9.76
N GLY A 86 -4.36 -3.31 -9.62
CA GLY A 86 -3.74 -3.95 -8.46
C GLY A 86 -3.34 -5.43 -8.57
N MET A 87 -2.24 -5.77 -7.89
CA MET A 87 -1.60 -7.10 -7.77
C MET A 87 -2.49 -8.17 -7.06
N TYR A 88 -3.61 -7.76 -6.49
CA TYR A 88 -4.54 -8.57 -5.71
C TYR A 88 -5.98 -8.34 -6.22
N GLY A 89 -6.25 -8.80 -7.45
CA GLY A 89 -7.48 -8.51 -8.18
C GLY A 89 -8.77 -8.57 -7.35
N GLY A 90 -9.71 -7.68 -7.69
CA GLY A 90 -11.02 -7.60 -7.05
C GLY A 90 -11.78 -6.35 -7.51
N ALA A 91 -11.09 -5.21 -7.49
CA ALA A 91 -11.71 -3.93 -7.76
C ALA A 91 -11.48 -3.42 -9.18
N ILE A 92 -12.54 -2.87 -9.75
CA ILE A 92 -12.60 -2.33 -11.10
C ILE A 92 -12.50 -0.80 -10.99
N ASP A 93 -11.58 -0.22 -11.75
CA ASP A 93 -11.49 1.22 -11.88
C ASP A 93 -12.48 1.71 -12.93
N TYR A 94 -13.30 2.67 -12.54
CA TYR A 94 -14.27 3.34 -13.37
C TYR A 94 -13.86 4.79 -13.54
N VAL A 95 -13.69 5.22 -14.79
CA VAL A 95 -13.35 6.60 -15.15
C VAL A 95 -14.57 7.25 -15.79
N TYR A 96 -15.04 8.33 -15.18
CA TYR A 96 -16.17 9.13 -15.60
C TYR A 96 -15.65 10.46 -16.15
N THR A 97 -15.99 10.78 -17.40
CA THR A 97 -15.65 12.06 -18.01
C THR A 97 -16.94 12.90 -18.11
N GLY A 98 -16.94 14.06 -17.46
CA GLY A 98 -18.02 15.03 -17.60
C GLY A 98 -17.95 15.78 -18.93
N VAL A 99 -19.05 16.39 -19.36
CA VAL A 99 -19.11 17.26 -20.55
C VAL A 99 -18.18 18.49 -20.45
N ASP A 100 -17.81 18.87 -19.23
CA ASP A 100 -16.79 19.90 -18.95
C ASP A 100 -15.34 19.39 -19.14
N GLY A 101 -15.17 18.12 -19.51
CA GLY A 101 -13.88 17.44 -19.66
C GLY A 101 -13.26 16.99 -18.33
N GLU A 102 -13.94 17.21 -17.19
CA GLU A 102 -13.44 16.78 -15.89
C GLU A 102 -13.48 15.25 -15.79
N LYS A 103 -12.37 14.67 -15.31
CA LYS A 103 -12.25 13.24 -15.09
C LYS A 103 -12.36 12.92 -13.60
N LEU A 104 -13.26 11.99 -13.29
CA LEU A 104 -13.51 11.50 -11.95
C LEU A 104 -13.36 9.98 -11.95
N ILE A 105 -12.94 9.43 -10.81
CA ILE A 105 -12.64 7.99 -10.69
C ILE A 105 -13.36 7.34 -9.52
N THR A 106 -13.76 6.08 -9.70
CA THR A 106 -14.25 5.23 -8.60
C THR A 106 -13.59 3.87 -8.72
N ASN A 107 -13.25 3.27 -7.58
CA ASN A 107 -12.77 1.90 -7.52
C ASN A 107 -13.79 1.07 -6.74
N THR A 108 -14.38 0.05 -7.36
CA THR A 108 -15.38 -0.80 -6.70
C THR A 108 -15.43 -2.22 -7.27
N ASP A 109 -15.88 -3.16 -6.45
CA ASP A 109 -16.07 -4.58 -6.78
C ASP A 109 -17.45 -4.88 -7.39
N PHE A 110 -18.35 -3.90 -7.42
CA PHE A 110 -19.69 -4.06 -7.99
C PHE A 110 -19.86 -3.27 -9.28
N ASN A 111 -20.68 -3.80 -10.20
CA ASN A 111 -20.93 -3.16 -11.48
C ASN A 111 -21.84 -1.94 -11.30
N ILE A 112 -21.35 -0.76 -11.70
CA ILE A 112 -22.13 0.48 -11.70
C ILE A 112 -22.68 0.70 -13.11
N GLN A 113 -24.01 0.65 -13.25
CA GLN A 113 -24.65 1.06 -14.51
C GLN A 113 -24.80 2.58 -14.54
N VAL A 114 -24.16 3.20 -15.52
CA VAL A 114 -24.33 4.61 -15.86
C VAL A 114 -24.66 4.77 -17.34
N PHE A 115 -25.35 5.85 -17.67
CA PHE A 115 -25.82 6.15 -19.01
C PHE A 115 -25.18 7.45 -19.50
N GLN A 116 -24.77 7.47 -20.76
CA GLN A 116 -24.18 8.65 -21.38
C GLN A 116 -25.22 9.77 -21.53
N ASN A 117 -24.76 11.00 -21.43
CA ASN A 117 -25.51 12.26 -21.49
C ASN A 117 -26.59 12.44 -20.41
N GLU A 118 -26.56 11.62 -19.36
CA GLU A 118 -27.46 11.73 -18.21
C GLU A 118 -26.85 12.58 -17.09
N LYS A 119 -27.72 13.16 -16.26
CA LYS A 119 -27.34 13.98 -15.09
C LYS A 119 -27.14 13.11 -13.86
N TYR A 120 -26.03 13.31 -13.17
CA TYR A 120 -25.70 12.62 -11.94
C TYR A 120 -25.32 13.60 -10.85
N GLU A 121 -25.83 13.35 -9.65
CA GLU A 121 -25.32 13.97 -8.43
C GLU A 121 -24.18 13.09 -7.90
N ILE A 122 -23.01 13.70 -7.69
CA ILE A 122 -21.83 13.03 -7.19
C ILE A 122 -21.40 13.64 -5.86
N ARG A 123 -20.90 12.79 -4.99
CA ARG A 123 -20.10 13.14 -3.82
C ARG A 123 -18.68 12.71 -4.08
N TYR A 124 -17.73 13.63 -4.08
CA TYR A 124 -16.36 13.34 -4.48
C TYR A 124 -15.33 14.06 -3.61
N LEU A 125 -14.09 13.56 -3.65
CA LEU A 125 -12.94 14.16 -3.01
C LEU A 125 -12.26 15.11 -4.00
N PRO A 126 -12.19 16.43 -3.74
CA PRO A 126 -11.76 17.41 -4.75
C PRO A 126 -10.29 17.26 -5.17
N ARG A 127 -9.41 16.86 -4.25
CA ARG A 127 -7.97 16.68 -4.50
C ARG A 127 -7.68 15.44 -5.34
N SER A 128 -8.28 14.30 -4.99
CA SER A 128 -8.05 13.01 -5.68
C SER A 128 -9.03 12.74 -6.82
N LYS A 129 -10.07 13.55 -6.98
CA LYS A 129 -11.16 13.35 -7.95
C LYS A 129 -11.87 11.99 -7.80
N TYR A 130 -11.80 11.42 -6.60
CA TYR A 130 -12.38 10.13 -6.28
C TYR A 130 -13.85 10.30 -5.89
N ILE A 131 -14.76 9.59 -6.54
CA ILE A 131 -16.19 9.60 -6.24
C ILE A 131 -16.46 8.63 -5.08
N MET A 132 -17.03 9.18 -4.01
CA MET A 132 -17.50 8.45 -2.83
C MET A 132 -18.94 7.96 -3.01
N GLY A 133 -19.72 8.61 -3.87
CA GLY A 133 -21.08 8.18 -4.20
C GLY A 133 -21.61 8.90 -5.43
N ILE A 134 -22.41 8.19 -6.21
CA ILE A 134 -23.04 8.69 -7.44
C ILE A 134 -24.53 8.31 -7.43
N SER A 135 -25.40 9.24 -7.80
CA SER A 135 -26.85 9.04 -7.85
C SER A 135 -27.42 9.63 -9.14
N HIS A 136 -28.24 8.86 -9.85
CA HIS A 136 -28.88 9.30 -11.09
C HIS A 136 -30.01 10.27 -10.77
N ILE A 137 -29.98 11.45 -11.40
CA ILE A 137 -31.07 12.42 -11.32
C ILE A 137 -32.07 12.06 -12.42
N LYS A 138 -33.12 11.32 -12.07
CA LYS A 138 -34.23 11.09 -12.99
C LYS A 138 -35.02 12.38 -13.12
N GLU A 139 -35.07 12.96 -14.33
CA GLU A 139 -36.04 14.01 -14.60
C GLU A 139 -37.43 13.39 -14.46
N ALA A 140 -38.15 13.79 -13.40
CA ALA A 140 -39.54 13.40 -13.24
C ALA A 140 -40.33 14.06 -14.38
N ASN A 141 -40.82 13.24 -15.31
CA ASN A 141 -41.78 13.68 -16.30
C ASN A 141 -42.99 14.27 -15.55
N PHE A 142 -43.18 15.59 -15.66
CA PHE A 142 -44.40 16.28 -15.24
C PHE A 142 -45.47 16.15 -16.32
#